data_AF-A0A1J5PWU9-F1
#
_entry.id   AF-A0A1J5PWU9-F1
#
_cell.length_a   1.000
_cell.length_b   1.000
_cell.length_c   1.000
_cell.angle_alpha   90.00
_cell.angle_beta   90.00
_cell.angle_gamma   90.00
#
_symmetry.space_group_name_H-M   'P 1'
#
loop_
_entity.id
_entity.type
_entity.pdbx_description
1 polymer ?
#
loop_
_entity_poly.entity_id
_entity_poly.type
_entity_poly.pdbx_seq_one_letter_code
_entity_poly.pdbx_strand_id
1 'polypeptide(L)'
;MLAALQPDFGWSGDLTVGGSLRLHRGAGAHAPLSLDAEVARRGGDLALADAAAEGGAVQRLRLDALHLGLSAHAGSWRFDQQFTGRRFGSLSGLQTVTTDPAALWPAPNAPLDGRLDVDVANLRLWGLWVPAGWRLSGQLQGRSTFKGTLGQPLASGYLYGHQLGLRNLIQGVDFDQGELDLAIDGAQAKLNRLTLRAGPGDLNLTGEARFDAHPEAHLTLALEGVPQTDLSLFSLQVFTNTLGGGMSSRLFQEVREKRGLCYSIYTFHAPYTDTGFFGLYTGTDPGDAPEMMEVIVDVINDAVETLTEGEIARAKAQMKAGLLMALESCSSRAEQLARHVLAYGRPLTVEELVARIDAVSVESTRNAARGLLSRSRPAVVALGSGRGLDTAVAFAEGLTGSKAKARLH
;
A
#
# COMPACT_ATOMS: atom_id res chain seq x y z
N MET A 1 -1.76 24.07 28.19
CA MET A 1 -1.67 22.60 27.95
C MET A 1 -1.91 22.26 26.49
N LEU A 2 -3.05 22.60 25.88
CA LEU A 2 -3.29 22.36 24.45
C LEU A 2 -2.29 23.11 23.54
N ALA A 3 -1.96 24.36 23.87
CA ALA A 3 -0.88 25.11 23.20
C ALA A 3 0.52 24.49 23.39
N ALA A 4 0.74 23.56 24.34
CA ALA A 4 2.00 22.84 24.44
C ALA A 4 2.00 21.58 23.57
N LEU A 5 0.83 20.94 23.39
CA LEU A 5 0.64 19.80 22.51
C LEU A 5 0.61 20.20 21.03
N GLN A 6 0.12 21.41 20.74
CA GLN A 6 0.00 21.99 19.40
C GLN A 6 0.29 23.50 19.46
N PRO A 7 1.56 23.91 19.53
CA PRO A 7 1.95 25.31 19.73
C PRO A 7 1.48 26.26 18.62
N ASP A 8 1.44 25.80 17.39
CA ASP A 8 1.11 26.64 16.23
C ASP A 8 -0.41 26.74 15.96
N PHE A 9 -1.24 26.08 16.77
CA PHE A 9 -2.67 25.94 16.50
C PHE A 9 -3.53 27.07 17.09
N GLY A 10 -2.93 28.03 17.83
CA GLY A 10 -3.63 29.22 18.31
C GLY A 10 -4.62 28.96 19.46
N TRP A 11 -4.43 27.88 20.23
CA TRP A 11 -5.24 27.56 21.40
C TRP A 11 -5.22 28.69 22.44
N SER A 12 -6.40 29.16 22.84
CA SER A 12 -6.58 30.17 23.88
C SER A 12 -7.86 29.91 24.68
N GLY A 13 -8.15 30.76 25.68
CA GLY A 13 -9.34 30.63 26.52
C GLY A 13 -9.02 30.21 27.96
N ASP A 14 -10.08 29.96 28.70
CA ASP A 14 -10.09 29.74 30.15
C ASP A 14 -10.72 28.39 30.53
N LEU A 15 -10.84 27.46 29.56
CA LEU A 15 -11.40 26.13 29.77
C LEU A 15 -10.73 25.44 30.97
N THR A 16 -11.54 25.11 31.97
CA THR A 16 -11.15 24.26 33.08
C THR A 16 -11.78 22.89 32.91
N VAL A 17 -10.94 21.86 32.99
CA VAL A 17 -11.36 20.46 32.97
C VAL A 17 -11.00 19.83 34.31
N GLY A 18 -11.84 18.91 34.76
CA GLY A 18 -11.56 18.04 35.88
C GLY A 18 -11.50 16.62 35.37
N GLY A 19 -10.61 15.82 35.93
CA GLY A 19 -10.51 14.41 35.58
C GLY A 19 -10.48 13.52 36.82
N SER A 20 -10.83 12.26 36.61
CA SER A 20 -10.61 11.21 37.60
C SER A 20 -9.96 10.02 36.92
N LEU A 21 -9.11 9.32 37.66
CA LEU A 21 -8.47 8.09 37.21
C LEU A 21 -8.53 7.10 38.37
N ARG A 22 -9.25 6.00 38.18
CA ARG A 22 -9.24 4.85 39.06
C ARG A 22 -8.65 3.69 38.29
N LEU A 23 -7.54 3.18 38.82
CA LEU A 23 -6.83 2.04 38.25
C LEU A 23 -6.69 0.99 39.34
N HIS A 24 -7.22 -0.19 39.09
CA HIS A 24 -7.09 -1.33 39.98
C HIS A 24 -6.61 -2.55 39.20
N ARG A 25 -5.67 -3.28 39.80
CA ARG A 25 -5.20 -4.56 39.30
C ARG A 25 -5.01 -5.49 40.49
N GLY A 26 -5.63 -6.67 40.43
CA GLY A 26 -5.43 -7.69 41.45
C GLY A 26 -4.00 -8.23 41.46
N ALA A 27 -3.63 -8.96 42.51
CA ALA A 27 -2.33 -9.62 42.60
C ALA A 27 -2.31 -10.90 41.73
N GLY A 28 -1.42 -10.95 40.74
CA GLY A 28 -1.23 -12.13 39.86
C GLY A 28 -0.93 -11.76 38.41
N ALA A 29 -0.18 -12.61 37.70
CA ALA A 29 0.20 -12.34 36.30
C ALA A 29 -1.01 -12.19 35.36
N HIS A 30 -2.14 -12.83 35.68
CA HIS A 30 -3.39 -12.82 34.92
C HIS A 30 -4.53 -12.03 35.59
N ALA A 31 -4.23 -11.23 36.61
CA ALA A 31 -5.27 -10.45 37.28
C ALA A 31 -5.85 -9.40 36.31
N PRO A 32 -7.19 -9.32 36.16
CA PRO A 32 -7.81 -8.43 35.20
C PRO A 32 -7.58 -6.97 35.56
N LEU A 33 -7.44 -6.14 34.53
CA LEU A 33 -7.36 -4.69 34.67
C LEU A 33 -8.76 -4.12 34.88
N SER A 34 -8.89 -3.23 35.87
CA SER A 34 -10.04 -2.35 36.02
C SER A 34 -9.55 -0.91 35.93
N LEU A 35 -10.07 -0.17 34.94
CA LEU A 35 -9.73 1.21 34.65
C LEU A 35 -11.02 2.01 34.50
N ASP A 36 -11.11 3.14 35.18
CA ASP A 36 -12.06 4.20 34.89
C ASP A 36 -11.30 5.52 34.83
N ALA A 37 -11.21 6.09 33.65
CA ALA A 37 -10.64 7.40 33.40
C ALA A 37 -11.70 8.31 32.80
N GLU A 38 -11.81 9.52 33.33
CA GLU A 38 -12.76 10.53 32.86
C GLU A 38 -12.07 11.88 32.79
N VAL A 39 -12.34 12.63 31.74
CA VAL A 39 -12.01 14.06 31.63
C VAL A 39 -13.27 14.80 31.20
N ALA A 40 -13.71 15.74 32.03
CA ALA A 40 -14.91 16.52 31.77
C ALA A 40 -14.69 18.01 32.02
N ARG A 41 -15.39 18.86 31.26
CA ARG A 41 -15.41 20.30 31.48
C ARG A 41 -16.02 20.63 32.85
N ARG A 42 -15.34 21.51 33.60
CA ARG A 42 -15.81 22.06 34.87
C ARG A 42 -16.26 23.52 34.73
N GLY A 43 -15.67 24.26 33.80
CA GLY A 43 -16.02 25.66 33.54
C GLY A 43 -15.16 26.28 32.44
N GLY A 44 -15.30 27.58 32.23
CA GLY A 44 -14.57 28.31 31.19
C GLY A 44 -14.93 27.85 29.77
N ASP A 45 -14.19 28.33 28.78
CA ASP A 45 -14.43 28.01 27.38
C ASP A 45 -13.11 27.88 26.63
N LEU A 46 -13.16 27.11 25.54
CA LEU A 46 -12.03 26.99 24.63
C LEU A 46 -12.20 28.01 23.51
N ALA A 47 -11.11 28.66 23.15
CA ALA A 47 -11.09 29.61 22.06
C ALA A 47 -9.91 29.33 21.14
N LEU A 48 -10.07 29.71 19.88
CA LEU A 48 -9.05 29.57 18.86
C LEU A 48 -8.81 30.93 18.23
N ALA A 49 -7.54 31.32 18.16
CA ALA A 49 -7.13 32.51 17.41
C ALA A 49 -7.06 32.15 15.93
N ASP A 50 -7.81 32.87 15.09
CA ASP A 50 -7.70 32.76 13.65
C ASP A 50 -6.46 33.54 13.18
N ALA A 51 -5.40 32.81 12.82
CA ALA A 51 -4.15 33.40 12.34
C ALA A 51 -4.29 34.11 10.98
N ALA A 52 -5.36 33.83 10.22
CA ALA A 52 -5.61 34.40 8.89
C ALA A 52 -6.66 35.53 8.90
N ALA A 53 -7.26 35.85 10.05
CA ALA A 53 -8.20 36.97 10.18
C ALA A 53 -7.44 38.29 10.43
N GLU A 54 -7.64 39.29 9.58
CA GLU A 54 -7.23 40.67 9.85
C GLU A 54 -7.81 41.10 11.21
N GLY A 55 -6.94 41.36 12.20
CA GLY A 55 -7.33 41.75 13.56
C GLY A 55 -7.29 40.64 14.62
N GLY A 56 -6.81 39.43 14.31
CA GLY A 56 -6.56 38.39 15.32
C GLY A 56 -7.83 37.88 15.99
N ALA A 57 -8.89 37.66 15.20
CA ALA A 57 -10.21 37.29 15.72
C ALA A 57 -10.15 35.97 16.51
N VAL A 58 -10.40 36.04 17.82
CA VAL A 58 -10.49 34.87 18.70
C VAL A 58 -11.93 34.35 18.68
N GLN A 59 -12.13 33.13 18.20
CA GLN A 59 -13.44 32.48 18.20
C GLN A 59 -13.58 31.52 19.37
N ARG A 60 -14.53 31.85 20.26
CA ARG A 60 -14.93 30.97 21.37
C ARG A 60 -15.83 29.84 20.87
N LEU A 61 -15.52 28.61 21.26
CA LEU A 61 -16.28 27.41 20.87
C LEU A 61 -17.65 27.34 21.56
N ARG A 62 -17.84 28.04 22.68
CA ARG A 62 -19.09 28.06 23.47
C ARG A 62 -19.50 26.65 23.87
N LEU A 63 -18.59 25.96 24.56
CA LEU A 63 -18.80 24.60 25.03
C LEU A 63 -19.88 24.54 26.12
N ASP A 64 -20.95 23.79 25.86
CA ASP A 64 -21.92 23.42 26.86
C ASP A 64 -21.43 22.17 27.60
N ALA A 65 -20.91 21.17 26.88
CA ALA A 65 -20.38 19.94 27.42
C ALA A 65 -19.10 19.48 26.69
N LEU A 66 -18.16 18.94 27.45
CA LEU A 66 -17.01 18.18 26.99
C LEU A 66 -16.83 17.04 27.99
N HIS A 67 -16.89 15.81 27.52
CA HIS A 67 -16.69 14.60 28.30
C HIS A 67 -15.94 13.58 27.43
N LEU A 68 -14.88 13.02 27.99
CA LEU A 68 -14.11 11.92 27.43
C LEU A 68 -13.98 10.86 28.52
N GLY A 69 -14.60 9.71 28.32
CA GLY A 69 -14.52 8.59 29.25
C GLY A 69 -13.82 7.40 28.61
N LEU A 70 -12.91 6.78 29.35
CA LEU A 70 -12.28 5.52 29.01
C LEU A 70 -12.46 4.56 30.19
N SER A 71 -13.15 3.45 29.97
CA SER A 71 -13.32 2.40 30.96
C SER A 71 -12.80 1.08 30.41
N ALA A 72 -12.19 0.27 31.28
CA ALA A 72 -11.80 -1.09 30.95
C ALA A 72 -12.18 -2.00 32.12
N HIS A 73 -13.09 -2.94 31.89
CA HIS A 73 -13.53 -3.89 32.92
C HIS A 73 -13.71 -5.27 32.30
N ALA A 74 -13.04 -6.27 32.87
CA ALA A 74 -13.16 -7.68 32.48
C ALA A 74 -12.99 -7.92 30.96
N GLY A 75 -11.99 -7.27 30.34
CA GLY A 75 -11.69 -7.40 28.91
C GLY A 75 -12.57 -6.56 27.99
N SER A 76 -13.49 -5.75 28.51
CA SER A 76 -14.26 -4.79 27.72
C SER A 76 -13.68 -3.39 27.88
N TRP A 77 -13.14 -2.84 26.79
CA TRP A 77 -12.62 -1.48 26.70
C TRP A 77 -13.66 -0.60 26.06
N ARG A 78 -14.09 0.45 26.73
CA ARG A 78 -15.13 1.35 26.26
C ARG A 78 -14.60 2.78 26.26
N PHE A 79 -14.65 3.41 25.11
CA PHE A 79 -14.31 4.82 24.93
C PHE A 79 -15.59 5.58 24.57
N ASP A 80 -15.94 6.57 25.37
CA ASP A 80 -17.06 7.47 25.14
C ASP A 80 -16.56 8.89 24.93
N GLN A 81 -17.19 9.57 23.96
CA GLN A 81 -16.89 10.95 23.65
C GLN A 81 -18.20 11.71 23.59
N GLN A 82 -18.25 12.86 24.25
CA GLN A 82 -19.32 13.81 24.10
C GLN A 82 -18.74 15.22 24.05
N PHE A 83 -19.05 15.91 22.98
CA PHE A 83 -18.70 17.30 22.79
C PHE A 83 -19.93 18.03 22.29
N THR A 84 -20.34 19.09 22.98
CA THR A 84 -21.52 19.85 22.59
C THR A 84 -21.27 21.32 22.86
N GLY A 85 -21.60 22.15 21.88
CA GLY A 85 -21.51 23.60 22.02
C GLY A 85 -22.46 24.31 21.08
N ARG A 86 -23.00 25.44 21.54
CA ARG A 86 -24.02 26.22 20.81
C ARG A 86 -23.62 26.70 19.42
N ARG A 87 -22.32 26.79 19.15
CA ARG A 87 -21.80 27.20 17.83
C ARG A 87 -21.18 26.05 17.03
N PHE A 88 -20.64 25.05 17.72
CA PHE A 88 -19.94 23.91 17.11
C PHE A 88 -20.87 22.76 16.75
N GLY A 89 -22.05 22.70 17.39
CA GLY A 89 -22.97 21.57 17.29
C GLY A 89 -22.62 20.48 18.30
N SER A 90 -22.84 19.22 17.94
CA SER A 90 -22.55 18.07 18.78
C SER A 90 -21.76 16.98 18.07
N LEU A 91 -20.83 16.38 18.80
CA LEU A 91 -20.18 15.13 18.45
C LEU A 91 -20.36 14.18 19.62
N SER A 92 -20.91 13.00 19.36
CA SER A 92 -21.06 11.98 20.38
C SER A 92 -20.71 10.61 19.83
N GLY A 93 -19.89 9.87 20.56
CA GLY A 93 -19.42 8.56 20.13
C GLY A 93 -19.32 7.59 21.30
N LEU A 94 -19.43 6.31 20.94
CA LEU A 94 -19.20 5.21 21.85
C LEU A 94 -18.56 4.08 21.05
N GLN A 95 -17.35 3.68 21.42
CA GLN A 95 -16.69 2.51 20.86
C GLN A 95 -16.33 1.54 21.97
N THR A 96 -16.54 0.26 21.68
CA THR A 96 -16.25 -0.85 22.57
C THR A 96 -15.32 -1.82 21.85
N VAL A 97 -14.24 -2.20 22.52
CA VAL A 97 -13.29 -3.19 22.04
C VAL A 97 -13.24 -4.33 23.06
N THR A 98 -13.42 -5.55 22.58
CA THR A 98 -13.42 -6.74 23.44
C THR A 98 -12.08 -7.46 23.34
N THR A 99 -11.49 -7.81 24.48
CA THR A 99 -10.16 -8.40 24.61
C THR A 99 -10.19 -9.54 25.61
N ASP A 100 -9.09 -10.30 25.68
CA ASP A 100 -8.85 -11.18 26.82
C ASP A 100 -8.87 -10.35 28.12
N PRO A 101 -9.61 -10.76 29.17
CA PRO A 101 -9.62 -10.08 30.47
C PRO A 101 -8.25 -9.90 31.12
N ALA A 102 -7.29 -10.77 30.82
CA ALA A 102 -5.91 -10.67 31.30
C ALA A 102 -5.04 -9.70 30.46
N ALA A 103 -5.51 -9.27 29.27
CA ALA A 103 -4.77 -8.36 28.42
C ALA A 103 -4.77 -6.92 28.98
N LEU A 104 -3.60 -6.30 28.97
CA LEU A 104 -3.42 -4.91 29.44
C LEU A 104 -3.85 -3.86 28.41
N TRP A 105 -4.00 -4.28 27.15
CA TRP A 105 -4.40 -3.42 26.04
C TRP A 105 -5.04 -4.28 24.95
N PRO A 106 -6.00 -3.75 24.18
CA PRO A 106 -6.54 -4.48 23.04
C PRO A 106 -5.50 -4.76 21.95
N ALA A 107 -5.43 -6.01 21.49
CA ALA A 107 -4.64 -6.39 20.33
C ALA A 107 -5.29 -5.85 19.03
N PRO A 108 -4.53 -5.70 17.92
CA PRO A 108 -5.09 -5.24 16.65
C PRO A 108 -6.23 -6.10 16.12
N ASN A 109 -6.26 -7.40 16.42
CA ASN A 109 -7.35 -8.30 16.02
C ASN A 109 -8.56 -8.28 16.97
N ALA A 110 -8.54 -7.48 18.05
CA ALA A 110 -9.63 -7.39 19.01
C ALA A 110 -10.91 -6.86 18.34
N PRO A 111 -12.07 -7.52 18.52
CA PRO A 111 -13.33 -7.06 17.95
C PRO A 111 -13.68 -5.65 18.41
N LEU A 112 -13.99 -4.78 17.44
CA LEU A 112 -14.44 -3.41 17.62
C LEU A 112 -15.92 -3.30 17.23
N ASP A 113 -16.71 -2.66 18.09
CA ASP A 113 -18.08 -2.22 17.79
C ASP A 113 -18.25 -0.78 18.29
N GLY A 114 -18.89 0.08 17.51
CA GLY A 114 -19.22 1.41 18.00
C GLY A 114 -20.04 2.26 17.07
N ARG A 115 -20.31 3.46 17.53
CA ARG A 115 -20.98 4.51 16.75
C ARG A 115 -20.34 5.86 17.00
N LEU A 116 -20.50 6.75 16.02
CA LEU A 116 -20.17 8.16 16.08
C LEU A 116 -21.26 8.94 15.37
N ASP A 117 -21.90 9.83 16.10
CA ASP A 117 -22.87 10.79 15.62
C ASP A 117 -22.20 12.17 15.59
N VAL A 118 -22.35 12.86 14.47
CA VAL A 118 -21.81 14.20 14.24
C VAL A 118 -22.93 15.09 13.74
N ASP A 119 -23.09 16.24 14.37
CA ASP A 119 -23.99 17.31 13.94
C ASP A 119 -23.23 18.63 14.09
N VAL A 120 -22.72 19.14 12.98
CA VAL A 120 -21.98 20.40 12.89
C VAL A 120 -22.94 21.47 12.39
N ALA A 121 -23.39 22.31 13.33
CA ALA A 121 -24.27 23.43 13.04
C ALA A 121 -23.59 24.58 12.26
N ASN A 122 -22.25 24.64 12.27
CA ASN A 122 -21.50 25.66 11.53
C ASN A 122 -20.07 25.20 11.16
N LEU A 123 -19.88 24.81 9.89
CA LEU A 123 -18.58 24.41 9.35
C LEU A 123 -17.54 25.53 9.30
N ARG A 124 -17.93 26.81 9.48
CA ARG A 124 -16.97 27.91 9.54
C ARG A 124 -15.98 27.76 10.69
N LEU A 125 -16.41 27.13 11.78
CA LEU A 125 -15.53 26.82 12.91
C LEU A 125 -14.49 25.74 12.56
N TRP A 126 -14.75 24.98 11.49
CA TRP A 126 -13.82 24.01 10.91
C TRP A 126 -12.90 24.61 9.84
N GLY A 127 -13.06 25.89 9.52
CA GLY A 127 -12.22 26.63 8.58
C GLY A 127 -10.74 26.72 8.99
N LEU A 128 -10.39 26.30 10.20
CA LEU A 128 -9.02 26.28 10.73
C LEU A 128 -8.24 25.02 10.32
N TRP A 129 -8.92 23.97 9.85
CA TRP A 129 -8.30 22.75 9.33
C TRP A 129 -8.14 22.76 7.81
N VAL A 130 -8.55 23.85 7.14
CA VAL A 130 -8.29 24.07 5.72
C VAL A 130 -7.12 25.04 5.54
N PRO A 131 -6.36 24.95 4.43
CA PRO A 131 -5.20 25.79 4.21
C PRO A 131 -5.53 27.30 4.25
N ALA A 132 -4.52 28.12 4.53
CA ALA A 132 -4.69 29.57 4.59
C ALA A 132 -5.39 30.15 3.33
N GLY A 133 -6.30 31.09 3.54
CA GLY A 133 -7.11 31.70 2.48
C GLY A 133 -8.38 30.93 2.10
N TRP A 134 -8.51 29.66 2.51
CA TRP A 134 -9.74 28.89 2.35
C TRP A 134 -10.72 29.13 3.50
N ARG A 135 -12.00 29.19 3.18
CA ARG A 135 -13.08 29.33 4.15
C ARG A 135 -14.17 28.30 3.85
N LEU A 136 -14.57 27.59 4.90
CA LEU A 136 -15.71 26.68 4.88
C LEU A 136 -16.94 27.34 5.48
N SER A 137 -18.12 26.91 5.03
CA SER A 137 -19.41 27.29 5.61
C SER A 137 -20.44 26.19 5.34
N GLY A 138 -21.58 26.30 6.01
CA GLY A 138 -22.66 25.31 5.93
C GLY A 138 -22.77 24.44 7.16
N GLN A 139 -23.62 23.42 7.03
CA GLN A 139 -23.97 22.47 8.07
C GLN A 139 -23.64 21.07 7.60
N LEU A 140 -23.30 20.19 8.54
CA LEU A 140 -22.95 18.82 8.23
C LEU A 140 -23.43 17.89 9.33
N GLN A 141 -24.19 16.88 8.94
CA GLN A 141 -24.73 15.88 9.84
C GLN A 141 -24.30 14.50 9.34
N GLY A 142 -23.91 13.62 10.24
CA GLY A 142 -23.53 12.28 9.87
C GLY A 142 -23.65 11.30 11.01
N ARG A 143 -23.74 10.03 10.63
CA ARG A 143 -23.67 8.91 11.54
C ARG A 143 -22.76 7.87 10.92
N SER A 144 -21.81 7.39 11.70
CA SER A 144 -20.97 6.24 11.37
C SER A 144 -21.12 5.17 12.43
N THR A 145 -21.16 3.92 12.01
CA THR A 145 -21.01 2.74 12.85
C THR A 145 -19.67 2.10 12.53
N PHE A 146 -19.00 1.55 13.53
CA PHE A 146 -17.72 0.88 13.40
C PHE A 146 -17.90 -0.57 13.77
N LYS A 147 -17.39 -1.46 12.92
CA LYS A 147 -17.33 -2.91 13.14
C LYS A 147 -15.95 -3.44 12.77
N GLY A 148 -15.73 -4.74 12.88
CA GLY A 148 -14.48 -5.40 12.49
C GLY A 148 -13.54 -5.54 13.68
N THR A 149 -12.27 -5.22 13.48
CA THR A 149 -11.24 -5.32 14.53
C THR A 149 -10.59 -3.96 14.76
N LEU A 150 -9.90 -3.80 15.89
CA LEU A 150 -9.21 -2.54 16.21
C LEU A 150 -8.17 -2.12 15.15
N GLY A 151 -7.50 -3.08 14.52
CA GLY A 151 -6.48 -2.87 13.48
C GLY A 151 -7.04 -2.77 12.07
N GLN A 152 -8.26 -3.24 11.84
CA GLN A 152 -8.98 -3.11 10.57
C GLN A 152 -10.44 -2.71 10.84
N PRO A 153 -10.68 -1.45 11.27
CA PRO A 153 -12.02 -0.97 11.53
C PRO A 153 -12.78 -0.79 10.21
N LEU A 154 -13.99 -1.32 10.16
CA LEU A 154 -14.92 -1.14 9.05
C LEU A 154 -15.97 -0.11 9.46
N ALA A 155 -15.98 1.03 8.78
CA ALA A 155 -16.94 2.10 9.02
C ALA A 155 -18.10 1.99 8.03
N SER A 156 -19.34 2.02 8.52
CA SER A 156 -20.54 2.11 7.68
C SER A 156 -21.44 3.23 8.18
N GLY A 157 -21.88 4.11 7.28
CA GLY A 157 -22.54 5.34 7.68
C GLY A 157 -22.88 6.28 6.52
N TYR A 158 -23.32 7.47 6.88
CA TYR A 158 -23.65 8.53 5.93
C TYR A 158 -23.23 9.90 6.45
N LEU A 159 -23.09 10.83 5.52
CA LEU A 159 -22.79 12.23 5.74
C LEU A 159 -23.65 13.09 4.81
N TYR A 160 -24.48 13.93 5.40
CA TYR A 160 -25.27 14.94 4.71
C TYR A 160 -24.72 16.32 5.01
N GLY A 161 -24.63 17.14 3.98
CA GLY A 161 -24.24 18.54 4.11
C GLY A 161 -25.26 19.45 3.45
N HIS A 162 -25.58 20.56 4.12
CA HIS A 162 -26.54 21.56 3.66
C HIS A 162 -25.92 22.94 3.67
N GLN A 163 -26.27 23.76 2.67
CA GLN A 163 -25.74 25.12 2.51
C GLN A 163 -24.21 25.19 2.60
N LEU A 164 -23.54 24.17 2.06
CA LEU A 164 -22.09 24.09 2.03
C LEU A 164 -21.52 25.22 1.18
N GLY A 165 -20.45 25.83 1.68
CA GLY A 165 -19.73 26.84 0.91
C GLY A 165 -18.24 26.70 1.11
N LEU A 166 -17.51 26.92 0.02
CA LEU A 166 -16.05 26.83 -0.06
C LEU A 166 -15.53 28.04 -0.80
N ARG A 167 -14.79 28.91 -0.11
CA ARG A 167 -14.33 30.19 -0.67
C ARG A 167 -12.82 30.35 -0.51
N ASN A 168 -12.14 30.71 -1.60
CA ASN A 168 -10.78 31.22 -1.62
C ASN A 168 -10.69 32.38 -2.63
N LEU A 169 -10.75 33.61 -2.13
CA LEU A 169 -10.80 34.82 -2.97
C LEU A 169 -9.50 35.04 -3.78
N ILE A 170 -8.35 34.66 -3.22
CA ILE A 170 -7.06 34.79 -3.91
C ILE A 170 -7.00 33.87 -5.12
N GLN A 171 -7.61 32.68 -5.01
CA GLN A 171 -7.69 31.70 -6.08
C GLN A 171 -8.95 31.84 -6.95
N GLY A 172 -9.78 32.86 -6.72
CA GLY A 172 -11.03 33.07 -7.46
C GLY A 172 -12.10 32.00 -7.22
N VAL A 173 -11.99 31.24 -6.13
CA VAL A 173 -12.94 30.18 -5.77
C VAL A 173 -14.02 30.77 -4.87
N ASP A 174 -15.27 30.66 -5.27
CA ASP A 174 -16.42 31.03 -4.46
C ASP A 174 -17.59 30.09 -4.75
N PHE A 175 -17.67 29.01 -3.96
CA PHE A 175 -18.79 28.08 -4.00
C PHE A 175 -19.73 28.33 -2.82
N ASP A 176 -21.03 28.34 -3.10
CA ASP A 176 -22.08 28.42 -2.10
C ASP A 176 -23.26 27.48 -2.45
N GLN A 177 -24.28 27.50 -1.60
CA GLN A 177 -25.52 26.72 -1.76
C GLN A 177 -25.30 25.22 -1.99
N GLY A 178 -24.23 24.68 -1.39
CA GLY A 178 -23.81 23.33 -1.65
C GLY A 178 -24.59 22.28 -0.86
N GLU A 179 -24.81 21.13 -1.49
CA GLU A 179 -25.50 19.99 -0.89
C GLU A 179 -24.63 18.74 -1.05
N LEU A 180 -24.47 17.95 0.01
CA LEU A 180 -23.66 16.73 0.04
C LEU A 180 -24.49 15.55 0.51
N ASP A 181 -24.37 14.43 -0.19
CA ASP A 181 -24.85 13.10 0.19
C ASP A 181 -23.73 12.09 -0.10
N LEU A 182 -23.10 11.63 0.98
CA LEU A 182 -22.00 10.67 0.96
C LEU A 182 -22.39 9.48 1.83
N ALA A 183 -22.33 8.28 1.27
CA ALA A 183 -22.45 7.02 2.00
C ALA A 183 -21.08 6.35 2.12
N ILE A 184 -20.81 5.71 3.25
CA ILE A 184 -19.62 4.91 3.48
C ILE A 184 -20.10 3.51 3.86
N ASP A 185 -19.52 2.48 3.26
CA ASP A 185 -19.75 1.09 3.63
C ASP A 185 -18.44 0.29 3.59
N GLY A 186 -17.91 0.01 4.77
CA GLY A 186 -16.62 -0.64 4.96
C GLY A 186 -15.50 0.14 4.28
N ALA A 187 -14.92 -0.45 3.24
CA ALA A 187 -13.83 0.14 2.47
C ALA A 187 -14.29 0.95 1.26
N GLN A 188 -15.60 1.14 1.06
CA GLN A 188 -16.12 1.90 -0.07
C GLN A 188 -16.78 3.18 0.41
N ALA A 189 -16.54 4.29 -0.29
CA ALA A 189 -17.30 5.52 -0.15
C ALA A 189 -17.98 5.85 -1.46
N LYS A 190 -19.28 6.15 -1.39
CA LYS A 190 -20.10 6.53 -2.53
C LYS A 190 -20.62 7.95 -2.35
N LEU A 191 -20.15 8.83 -3.22
CA LEU A 191 -20.68 10.17 -3.37
C LEU A 191 -21.94 10.11 -4.23
N ASN A 192 -23.10 10.01 -3.56
CA ASN A 192 -24.39 9.97 -4.23
C ASN A 192 -24.70 11.31 -4.90
N ARG A 193 -24.31 12.42 -4.25
CA ARG A 193 -24.51 13.77 -4.78
C ARG A 193 -23.60 14.77 -4.07
N LEU A 194 -22.93 15.62 -4.85
CA LEU A 194 -22.41 16.91 -4.39
C LEU A 194 -22.83 17.96 -5.40
N THR A 195 -23.63 18.93 -4.96
CA THR A 195 -23.97 20.11 -5.76
C THR A 195 -23.28 21.32 -5.14
N LEU A 196 -22.73 22.20 -5.97
CA LEU A 196 -22.11 23.46 -5.55
C LEU A 196 -22.44 24.53 -6.59
N ARG A 197 -22.69 25.76 -6.16
CA ARG A 197 -22.95 26.89 -7.07
C ARG A 197 -21.80 27.87 -7.04
N ALA A 198 -21.37 28.36 -8.20
CA ALA A 198 -20.39 29.44 -8.32
C ALA A 198 -20.89 30.49 -9.30
N GLY A 199 -21.40 31.61 -8.76
CA GLY A 199 -22.04 32.66 -9.56
C GLY A 199 -23.24 32.10 -10.35
N PRO A 200 -23.30 32.25 -11.69
CA PRO A 200 -24.38 31.70 -12.50
C PRO A 200 -24.23 30.20 -12.82
N GLY A 201 -23.10 29.58 -12.51
CA GLY A 201 -22.81 28.18 -12.85
C GLY A 201 -23.08 27.21 -11.70
N ASP A 202 -23.43 25.98 -12.06
CA ASP A 202 -23.65 24.87 -11.12
C ASP A 202 -22.64 23.73 -11.40
N LEU A 203 -22.12 23.14 -10.33
CA LEU A 203 -21.26 21.96 -10.34
C LEU A 203 -22.01 20.80 -9.69
N ASN A 204 -22.12 19.68 -10.41
CA ASN A 204 -22.75 18.45 -9.92
C ASN A 204 -21.76 17.30 -10.03
N LEU A 205 -21.46 16.64 -8.92
CA LEU A 205 -20.50 15.54 -8.83
C LEU A 205 -21.13 14.30 -8.20
N THR A 206 -20.76 13.14 -8.73
CA THR A 206 -21.05 11.81 -8.21
C THR A 206 -19.81 10.94 -8.39
N GLY A 207 -19.62 9.92 -7.56
CA GLY A 207 -18.47 9.03 -7.70
C GLY A 207 -18.36 7.96 -6.63
N GLU A 208 -17.39 7.07 -6.79
CA GLU A 208 -17.09 5.99 -5.85
C GLU A 208 -15.58 5.99 -5.55
N ALA A 209 -15.22 5.71 -4.30
CA ALA A 209 -13.86 5.55 -3.82
C ALA A 209 -13.73 4.22 -3.07
N ARG A 210 -12.56 3.57 -3.17
CA ARG A 210 -12.22 2.33 -2.48
C ARG A 210 -10.95 2.51 -1.66
N PHE A 211 -10.96 2.04 -0.42
CA PHE A 211 -9.91 2.18 0.59
C PHE A 211 -9.24 0.84 0.94
N ASP A 212 -9.64 -0.27 0.30
CA ASP A 212 -9.19 -1.66 0.55
C ASP A 212 -8.13 -2.18 -0.43
N ALA A 213 -7.69 -1.37 -1.40
CA ALA A 213 -6.61 -1.79 -2.28
C ALA A 213 -5.35 -1.99 -1.43
N HIS A 214 -4.99 -3.25 -1.17
CA HIS A 214 -3.62 -3.61 -0.84
C HIS A 214 -2.86 -3.34 -2.12
N PRO A 215 -2.12 -2.23 -2.20
CA PRO A 215 -1.51 -1.87 -3.46
C PRO A 215 -0.44 -2.92 -3.72
N GLU A 216 -0.63 -3.82 -4.68
CA GLU A 216 0.44 -4.69 -5.14
C GLU A 216 1.33 -3.91 -6.10
N ALA A 217 2.63 -4.12 -5.99
CA ALA A 217 3.61 -3.64 -6.94
C ALA A 217 4.09 -4.81 -7.80
N HIS A 218 3.93 -4.67 -9.12
CA HIS A 218 4.45 -5.58 -10.11
C HIS A 218 5.66 -4.94 -10.78
N LEU A 219 6.82 -5.57 -10.65
CA LEU A 219 8.06 -5.11 -11.27
C LEU A 219 8.54 -6.14 -12.28
N THR A 220 8.92 -5.67 -13.45
CA THR A 220 9.56 -6.47 -14.49
C THR A 220 10.87 -5.84 -14.88
N LEU A 221 11.92 -6.65 -14.92
CA LEU A 221 13.23 -6.30 -15.45
C LEU A 221 13.46 -7.11 -16.71
N ALA A 222 13.91 -6.47 -17.78
CA ALA A 222 14.19 -7.09 -19.06
C ALA A 222 15.60 -6.78 -19.55
N LEU A 223 16.23 -7.76 -20.18
CA LEU A 223 17.49 -7.64 -20.88
C LEU A 223 17.35 -8.23 -22.29
N GLU A 224 18.14 -7.72 -23.21
CA GLU A 224 18.31 -8.33 -24.53
C GLU A 224 18.93 -9.73 -24.39
N GLY A 225 18.14 -10.75 -24.74
CA GLY A 225 18.54 -12.14 -24.77
C GLY A 225 19.20 -12.53 -26.10
N VAL A 226 19.16 -13.83 -26.42
CA VAL A 226 19.70 -14.36 -27.67
C VAL A 226 18.61 -14.88 -28.62
N PRO A 227 18.84 -14.83 -29.94
CA PRO A 227 17.91 -15.37 -30.92
C PRO A 227 17.82 -16.89 -30.88
N GLN A 228 16.77 -17.42 -31.50
CA GLN A 228 16.43 -18.85 -31.53
C GLN A 228 17.54 -19.72 -32.14
N THR A 229 18.38 -19.17 -33.01
CA THR A 229 19.47 -19.90 -33.68
C THR A 229 20.83 -19.69 -33.01
N ASP A 230 20.90 -18.94 -31.91
CA ASP A 230 22.17 -18.66 -31.20
C ASP A 230 22.72 -19.93 -30.53
N LEU A 231 24.04 -20.13 -30.62
CA LEU A 231 24.71 -21.31 -30.05
C LEU A 231 24.65 -21.34 -28.52
N SER A 232 24.53 -20.18 -27.87
CA SER A 232 24.42 -20.05 -26.42
C SER A 232 22.99 -20.21 -25.89
N LEU A 233 21.98 -20.39 -26.76
CA LEU A 233 20.56 -20.44 -26.37
C LEU A 233 20.30 -21.42 -25.22
N PHE A 234 20.77 -22.66 -25.33
CA PHE A 234 20.55 -23.68 -24.30
C PHE A 234 21.28 -23.35 -23.00
N SER A 235 22.50 -22.79 -23.09
CA SER A 235 23.24 -22.31 -21.92
C SER A 235 22.50 -21.16 -21.23
N LEU A 236 21.91 -20.22 -21.98
CA LEU A 236 21.11 -19.14 -21.42
C LEU A 236 19.80 -19.63 -20.81
N GLN A 237 19.14 -20.61 -21.42
CA GLN A 237 17.93 -21.23 -20.86
C GLN A 237 18.22 -21.98 -19.56
N VAL A 238 19.34 -22.69 -19.47
CA VAL A 238 19.80 -23.32 -18.22
C VAL A 238 20.07 -22.27 -17.16
N PHE A 239 20.79 -21.18 -17.49
CA PHE A 239 21.00 -20.06 -16.57
C PHE A 239 19.69 -19.47 -16.05
N THR A 240 18.76 -19.20 -16.95
CA THR A 240 17.42 -18.68 -16.65
C THR A 240 16.67 -19.62 -15.70
N ASN A 241 16.73 -20.92 -15.94
CA ASN A 241 16.06 -21.91 -15.08
C ASN A 241 16.70 -21.96 -13.67
N THR A 242 18.03 -21.85 -13.58
CA THR A 242 18.73 -21.78 -12.28
C THR A 242 18.40 -20.50 -11.49
N LEU A 243 18.20 -19.38 -12.17
CA LEU A 243 17.85 -18.11 -11.53
C LEU A 243 16.42 -18.09 -10.98
N GLY A 244 15.42 -18.43 -11.80
CA GLY A 244 14.01 -18.21 -11.47
C GLY A 244 13.05 -19.21 -12.09
N GLY A 245 13.49 -20.42 -12.44
CA GLY A 245 12.65 -21.41 -13.12
C GLY A 245 11.84 -22.34 -12.23
N GLY A 246 11.87 -22.15 -10.90
CA GLY A 246 11.07 -22.95 -9.97
C GLY A 246 11.43 -22.72 -8.50
N MET A 247 10.84 -23.52 -7.61
CA MET A 247 10.99 -23.32 -6.16
C MET A 247 12.44 -23.52 -5.66
N SER A 248 13.25 -24.29 -6.38
CA SER A 248 14.65 -24.56 -6.04
C SER A 248 15.64 -23.57 -6.68
N SER A 249 15.13 -22.57 -7.41
CA SER A 249 15.94 -21.54 -8.06
C SER A 249 16.42 -20.48 -7.06
N ARG A 250 17.51 -19.79 -7.39
CA ARG A 250 18.16 -18.85 -6.46
C ARG A 250 17.24 -17.71 -6.04
N LEU A 251 16.53 -17.08 -6.98
CA LEU A 251 15.66 -15.95 -6.69
C LEU A 251 14.47 -16.37 -5.83
N PHE A 252 13.91 -17.55 -6.09
CA PHE A 252 12.84 -18.08 -5.23
C PHE A 252 13.34 -18.32 -3.81
N GLN A 253 14.51 -18.93 -3.64
CA GLN A 253 15.06 -19.22 -2.31
C GLN A 253 15.47 -17.94 -1.56
N GLU A 254 16.18 -17.01 -2.21
CA GLU A 254 16.74 -15.83 -1.55
C GLU A 254 15.70 -14.73 -1.31
N VAL A 255 14.83 -14.47 -2.28
CA VAL A 255 13.88 -13.34 -2.23
C VAL A 255 12.56 -13.76 -1.60
N ARG A 256 12.00 -14.89 -2.03
CA ARG A 256 10.67 -15.36 -1.60
C ARG A 256 10.73 -16.19 -0.32
N GLU A 257 11.56 -17.23 -0.27
CA GLU A 257 11.56 -18.18 0.86
C GLU A 257 12.25 -17.63 2.10
N LYS A 258 13.48 -17.12 1.95
CA LYS A 258 14.29 -16.66 3.10
C LYS A 258 13.86 -15.29 3.64
N ARG A 259 13.47 -14.38 2.76
CA ARG A 259 13.19 -12.97 3.12
C ARG A 259 11.72 -12.59 3.05
N GLY A 260 10.87 -13.35 2.37
CA GLY A 260 9.44 -13.04 2.26
C GLY A 260 9.13 -11.77 1.46
N LEU A 261 10.06 -11.26 0.65
CA LEU A 261 9.97 -9.96 -0.01
C LEU A 261 9.11 -9.94 -1.27
N CYS A 262 8.56 -11.08 -1.70
CA CYS A 262 7.69 -11.14 -2.87
C CYS A 262 6.71 -12.30 -2.79
N TYR A 263 5.56 -12.15 -3.44
CA TYR A 263 4.53 -13.17 -3.56
C TYR A 263 4.84 -14.14 -4.71
N SER A 264 5.39 -13.60 -5.80
CA SER A 264 5.76 -14.32 -7.01
C SER A 264 7.06 -13.76 -7.55
N ILE A 265 7.96 -14.66 -7.98
CA ILE A 265 9.20 -14.30 -8.65
C ILE A 265 9.58 -15.42 -9.61
N TYR A 266 9.86 -15.08 -10.87
CA TYR A 266 10.34 -16.01 -11.86
C TYR A 266 11.10 -15.31 -12.98
N THR A 267 11.88 -16.08 -13.71
CA THR A 267 12.62 -15.61 -14.89
C THR A 267 12.30 -16.45 -16.10
N PHE A 268 12.34 -15.83 -17.28
CA PHE A 268 12.09 -16.50 -18.53
C PHE A 268 12.97 -15.92 -19.64
N HIS A 269 13.18 -16.72 -20.68
CA HIS A 269 13.82 -16.29 -21.92
C HIS A 269 12.89 -16.61 -23.09
N ALA A 270 12.58 -15.59 -23.89
CA ALA A 270 11.78 -15.69 -25.10
C ALA A 270 12.67 -15.36 -26.31
N PRO A 271 13.16 -16.37 -27.04
CA PRO A 271 13.92 -16.17 -28.27
C PRO A 271 13.02 -15.74 -29.44
N TYR A 272 13.51 -14.78 -30.23
CA TYR A 272 12.95 -14.39 -31.53
C TYR A 272 13.96 -14.72 -32.65
N THR A 273 13.63 -14.37 -33.89
CA THR A 273 14.46 -14.70 -35.07
C THR A 273 15.77 -13.92 -35.13
N ASP A 274 15.76 -12.67 -34.68
CA ASP A 274 16.86 -11.70 -34.78
C ASP A 274 17.38 -11.24 -33.40
N THR A 275 16.59 -11.40 -32.34
CA THR A 275 16.97 -11.08 -30.97
C THR A 275 16.34 -12.05 -29.97
N GLY A 276 16.51 -11.83 -28.68
CA GLY A 276 15.76 -12.52 -27.63
C GLY A 276 15.40 -11.58 -26.50
N PHE A 277 14.55 -12.06 -25.61
CA PHE A 277 14.08 -11.31 -24.45
C PHE A 277 14.30 -12.15 -23.20
N PHE A 278 15.19 -11.71 -22.31
CA PHE A 278 15.25 -12.25 -20.96
C PHE A 278 14.39 -11.36 -20.06
N GLY A 279 13.48 -11.96 -19.32
CA GLY A 279 12.60 -11.26 -18.39
C GLY A 279 12.70 -11.84 -16.99
N LEU A 280 12.70 -10.96 -15.99
CA LEU A 280 12.39 -11.27 -14.60
C LEU A 280 11.08 -10.58 -14.27
N TYR A 281 10.14 -11.31 -13.70
CA TYR A 281 8.90 -10.76 -13.17
C TYR A 281 8.83 -11.00 -11.66
N THR A 282 8.33 -10.01 -10.93
CA THR A 282 8.04 -10.13 -9.50
C THR A 282 6.80 -9.33 -9.10
N GLY A 283 6.08 -9.83 -8.09
CA GLY A 283 4.97 -9.13 -7.44
C GLY A 283 5.21 -9.05 -5.94
N THR A 284 5.08 -7.86 -5.35
CA THR A 284 5.44 -7.54 -3.95
C THR A 284 4.58 -6.43 -3.35
N ASP A 285 4.72 -6.19 -2.05
CA ASP A 285 4.26 -4.96 -1.40
C ASP A 285 5.17 -3.78 -1.82
N PRO A 286 4.62 -2.59 -2.12
CA PRO A 286 5.40 -1.43 -2.51
C PRO A 286 6.47 -1.02 -1.48
N GLY A 287 6.24 -1.29 -0.19
CA GLY A 287 7.22 -1.02 0.87
C GLY A 287 8.47 -1.90 0.78
N ASP A 288 8.32 -3.13 0.30
CA ASP A 288 9.40 -4.13 0.19
C ASP A 288 10.14 -4.03 -1.16
N ALA A 289 9.55 -3.34 -2.14
CA ALA A 289 10.08 -3.25 -3.50
C ALA A 289 11.56 -2.78 -3.60
N PRO A 290 12.04 -1.78 -2.83
CA PRO A 290 13.44 -1.36 -2.89
C PRO A 290 14.42 -2.45 -2.45
N GLU A 291 14.19 -3.05 -1.28
CA GLU A 291 15.05 -4.12 -0.73
C GLU A 291 15.00 -5.35 -1.63
N MET A 292 13.79 -5.72 -2.09
CA MET A 292 13.60 -6.83 -3.01
C MET A 292 14.46 -6.66 -4.27
N MET A 293 14.45 -5.49 -4.89
CA MET A 293 15.19 -5.29 -6.14
C MET A 293 16.70 -5.23 -5.93
N GLU A 294 17.17 -4.69 -4.80
CA GLU A 294 18.59 -4.76 -4.41
C GLU A 294 19.06 -6.22 -4.30
N VAL A 295 18.30 -7.06 -3.59
CA VAL A 295 18.62 -8.49 -3.45
C VAL A 295 18.57 -9.22 -4.79
N ILE A 296 17.60 -8.90 -5.66
CA ILE A 296 17.52 -9.48 -7.01
C ILE A 296 18.79 -9.18 -7.81
N VAL A 297 19.23 -7.93 -7.82
CA VAL A 297 20.43 -7.50 -8.54
C VAL A 297 21.68 -8.20 -8.02
N ASP A 298 21.82 -8.31 -6.71
CA ASP A 298 22.94 -9.01 -6.07
C ASP A 298 22.94 -10.51 -6.41
N VAL A 299 21.79 -11.17 -6.35
CA VAL A 299 21.66 -12.60 -6.68
C VAL A 299 22.00 -12.86 -8.15
N ILE A 300 21.56 -12.01 -9.07
CA ILE A 300 21.88 -12.15 -10.51
C ILE A 300 23.39 -11.98 -10.73
N ASN A 301 23.99 -10.95 -10.15
CA ASN A 301 25.43 -10.70 -10.29
C ASN A 301 26.29 -11.80 -9.67
N ASP A 302 25.93 -12.30 -8.50
CA ASP A 302 26.62 -13.43 -7.86
C ASP A 302 26.49 -14.72 -8.68
N ALA A 303 25.29 -15.00 -9.21
CA ALA A 303 25.03 -16.19 -10.01
C ALA A 303 25.88 -16.26 -11.28
N VAL A 304 26.34 -15.14 -11.82
CA VAL A 304 27.22 -15.15 -12.99
C VAL A 304 28.54 -15.88 -12.70
N GLU A 305 29.02 -15.83 -11.47
CA GLU A 305 30.35 -16.34 -11.10
C GLU A 305 30.30 -17.59 -10.20
N THR A 306 29.21 -17.82 -9.46
CA THR A 306 29.17 -18.85 -8.40
C THR A 306 28.31 -20.07 -8.72
N LEU A 307 27.83 -20.23 -9.96
CA LEU A 307 27.03 -21.41 -10.36
C LEU A 307 27.76 -22.72 -10.09
N THR A 308 27.05 -23.68 -9.52
CA THR A 308 27.57 -25.01 -9.18
C THR A 308 27.11 -26.08 -10.15
N GLU A 309 27.86 -27.18 -10.26
CA GLU A 309 27.45 -28.33 -11.07
C GLU A 309 26.10 -28.90 -10.66
N GLY A 310 25.80 -28.91 -9.35
CA GLY A 310 24.53 -29.39 -8.82
C GLY A 310 23.34 -28.54 -9.27
N GLU A 311 23.48 -27.21 -9.30
CA GLU A 311 22.44 -26.31 -9.81
C GLU A 311 22.19 -26.52 -11.30
N ILE A 312 23.27 -26.64 -12.08
CA ILE A 312 23.19 -26.88 -13.52
C ILE A 312 22.56 -28.24 -13.81
N ALA A 313 22.96 -29.30 -13.09
CA ALA A 313 22.38 -30.63 -13.25
C ALA A 313 20.88 -30.64 -12.97
N ARG A 314 20.42 -29.95 -11.91
CA ARG A 314 18.99 -29.80 -11.60
C ARG A 314 18.25 -29.04 -12.69
N ALA A 315 18.79 -27.91 -13.16
CA ALA A 315 18.17 -27.11 -14.21
C ALA A 315 18.03 -27.92 -15.52
N LYS A 316 19.06 -28.67 -15.91
CA LYS A 316 19.04 -29.56 -17.08
C LYS A 316 18.01 -30.68 -16.92
N ALA A 317 17.94 -31.31 -15.75
CA ALA A 317 16.95 -32.35 -15.47
C ALA A 317 15.51 -31.81 -15.58
N GLN A 318 15.25 -30.63 -15.02
CA GLN A 318 13.94 -29.97 -15.11
C GLN A 318 13.56 -29.61 -16.54
N MET A 319 14.50 -29.06 -17.34
CA MET A 319 14.25 -28.77 -18.75
C MET A 319 13.94 -30.03 -19.57
N LYS A 320 14.68 -31.12 -19.35
CA LYS A 320 14.42 -32.41 -20.02
C LYS A 320 13.06 -33.01 -19.62
N ALA A 321 12.72 -32.95 -18.34
CA ALA A 321 11.41 -33.39 -17.86
C ALA A 321 10.27 -32.57 -18.52
N GLY A 322 10.39 -31.24 -18.54
CA GLY A 322 9.42 -30.37 -19.19
C GLY A 322 9.27 -30.63 -20.69
N LEU A 323 10.39 -30.87 -21.39
CA LEU A 323 10.37 -31.26 -22.81
C LEU A 323 9.59 -32.55 -23.03
N LEU A 324 9.83 -33.58 -22.21
CA LEU A 324 9.16 -34.88 -22.35
C LEU A 324 7.66 -34.79 -22.02
N MET A 325 7.30 -34.06 -20.96
CA MET A 325 5.90 -33.85 -20.58
C MET A 325 5.12 -33.07 -21.65
N ALA A 326 5.75 -32.09 -22.30
CA ALA A 326 5.11 -31.32 -23.38
C ALA A 326 4.70 -32.20 -24.58
N LEU A 327 5.33 -33.37 -24.75
CA LEU A 327 4.99 -34.32 -25.82
C LEU A 327 3.74 -35.15 -25.55
N GLU A 328 3.12 -35.04 -24.38
CA GLU A 328 1.84 -35.72 -24.08
C GLU A 328 0.66 -35.06 -24.80
N SER A 329 0.78 -33.76 -25.12
CA SER A 329 -0.26 -32.98 -25.78
C SER A 329 -0.06 -32.91 -27.29
N CYS A 330 -1.07 -33.35 -28.06
CA CYS A 330 -1.06 -33.25 -29.52
C CYS A 330 -0.92 -31.79 -30.02
N SER A 331 -1.54 -30.83 -29.33
CA SER A 331 -1.43 -29.41 -29.69
C SER A 331 -0.02 -28.87 -29.42
N SER A 332 0.56 -29.19 -28.26
CA SER A 332 1.93 -28.78 -27.92
C SER A 332 2.95 -29.37 -28.89
N ARG A 333 2.77 -30.65 -29.29
CA ARG A 333 3.60 -31.28 -30.32
C ARG A 333 3.50 -30.57 -31.68
N ALA A 334 2.28 -30.26 -32.12
CA ALA A 334 2.06 -29.56 -33.39
C ALA A 334 2.69 -28.16 -33.38
N GLU A 335 2.52 -27.43 -32.28
CA GLU A 335 3.12 -26.11 -32.08
C GLU A 335 4.66 -26.18 -32.07
N GLN A 336 5.24 -27.14 -31.36
CA GLN A 336 6.69 -27.35 -31.32
C GLN A 336 7.25 -27.68 -32.71
N LEU A 337 6.60 -28.57 -33.47
CA LEU A 337 6.98 -28.88 -34.84
C LEU A 337 6.94 -27.63 -35.74
N ALA A 338 5.87 -26.84 -35.65
CA ALA A 338 5.74 -25.59 -36.39
C ALA A 338 6.86 -24.60 -36.04
N ARG A 339 7.12 -24.37 -34.75
CA ARG A 339 8.22 -23.51 -34.28
C ARG A 339 9.58 -24.00 -34.78
N HIS A 340 9.82 -25.31 -34.77
CA HIS A 340 11.07 -25.88 -35.28
C HIS A 340 11.23 -25.68 -36.79
N VAL A 341 10.18 -25.90 -37.58
CA VAL A 341 10.23 -25.67 -39.03
C VAL A 341 10.48 -24.20 -39.34
N LEU A 342 9.81 -23.29 -38.63
CA LEU A 342 10.00 -21.84 -38.80
C LEU A 342 11.41 -21.38 -38.39
N ALA A 343 11.97 -21.94 -37.31
CA ALA A 343 13.25 -21.52 -36.77
C ALA A 343 14.47 -22.20 -37.40
N TYR A 344 14.35 -23.49 -37.74
CA TYR A 344 15.48 -24.34 -38.15
C TYR A 344 15.30 -24.95 -39.54
N GLY A 345 14.17 -24.70 -40.21
CA GLY A 345 13.84 -25.30 -41.51
C GLY A 345 13.49 -26.79 -41.44
N ARG A 346 13.52 -27.41 -40.25
CA ARG A 346 13.18 -28.81 -40.02
C ARG A 346 12.74 -29.06 -38.59
N PRO A 347 11.95 -30.12 -38.33
CA PRO A 347 11.79 -30.66 -36.99
C PRO A 347 13.13 -31.10 -36.39
N LEU A 348 13.40 -30.70 -35.15
CA LEU A 348 14.43 -31.32 -34.32
C LEU A 348 13.84 -32.51 -33.55
N THR A 349 14.59 -33.60 -33.42
CA THR A 349 14.18 -34.75 -32.62
C THR A 349 14.36 -34.47 -31.12
N VAL A 350 13.70 -35.26 -30.28
CA VAL A 350 13.83 -35.17 -28.83
C VAL A 350 15.27 -35.45 -28.40
N GLU A 351 15.91 -36.43 -29.04
CA GLU A 351 17.30 -36.81 -28.80
C GLU A 351 18.26 -35.66 -29.14
N GLU A 352 18.02 -34.95 -30.25
CA GLU A 352 18.82 -33.77 -30.61
C GLU A 352 18.68 -32.65 -29.56
N LEU A 353 17.46 -32.39 -29.08
CA LEU A 353 17.22 -31.39 -28.05
C LEU A 353 17.84 -31.78 -26.70
N VAL A 354 17.66 -33.04 -26.29
CA VAL A 354 18.26 -33.59 -25.08
C VAL A 354 19.79 -33.52 -25.14
N ALA A 355 20.40 -33.87 -26.28
CA ALA A 355 21.84 -33.77 -26.47
C ALA A 355 22.34 -32.32 -26.37
N ARG A 356 21.60 -31.34 -26.91
CA ARG A 356 21.93 -29.90 -26.76
C ARG A 356 21.85 -29.45 -25.32
N ILE A 357 20.83 -29.90 -24.57
CA ILE A 357 20.74 -29.63 -23.13
C ILE A 357 21.93 -30.27 -22.42
N ASP A 358 22.22 -31.55 -22.67
CA ASP A 358 23.29 -32.29 -21.98
C ASP A 358 24.70 -31.74 -22.27
N ALA A 359 24.92 -31.10 -23.42
CA ALA A 359 26.16 -30.42 -23.75
C ALA A 359 26.45 -29.16 -22.90
N VAL A 360 25.45 -28.59 -22.22
CA VAL A 360 25.62 -27.36 -21.42
C VAL A 360 26.54 -27.61 -20.22
N SER A 361 27.66 -26.91 -20.17
CA SER A 361 28.60 -26.91 -19.03
C SER A 361 28.39 -25.70 -18.12
N VAL A 362 28.92 -25.76 -16.89
CA VAL A 362 28.96 -24.61 -15.96
C VAL A 362 29.60 -23.40 -16.65
N GLU A 363 30.76 -23.60 -17.29
CA GLU A 363 31.48 -22.53 -17.98
C GLU A 363 30.67 -21.92 -19.13
N SER A 364 30.00 -22.75 -19.95
CA SER A 364 29.14 -22.23 -21.03
C SER A 364 27.97 -21.42 -20.48
N THR A 365 27.44 -21.80 -19.31
CA THR A 365 26.32 -21.12 -18.64
C THR A 365 26.77 -19.77 -18.10
N ARG A 366 27.93 -19.71 -17.44
CA ARG A 366 28.53 -18.46 -16.96
C ARG A 366 28.82 -17.50 -18.11
N ASN A 367 29.38 -18.01 -19.22
CA ASN A 367 29.65 -17.19 -20.40
C ASN A 367 28.35 -16.66 -21.04
N ALA A 368 27.28 -17.46 -21.09
CA ALA A 368 25.97 -16.98 -21.53
C ALA A 368 25.40 -15.90 -20.59
N ALA A 369 25.57 -16.05 -19.27
CA ALA A 369 25.14 -15.06 -18.28
C ALA A 369 25.91 -13.74 -18.40
N ARG A 370 27.25 -13.78 -18.55
CA ARG A 370 28.07 -12.59 -18.82
C ARG A 370 27.67 -11.92 -20.14
N GLY A 371 27.42 -12.71 -21.18
CA GLY A 371 26.89 -12.25 -22.45
C GLY A 371 25.56 -11.51 -22.28
N LEU A 372 24.61 -12.07 -21.53
CA LEU A 372 23.32 -11.43 -21.24
C LEU A 372 23.49 -10.06 -20.59
N LEU A 373 24.30 -9.97 -19.53
CA LEU A 373 24.51 -8.72 -18.77
C LEU A 373 25.29 -7.64 -19.54
N SER A 374 25.99 -8.02 -20.62
CA SER A 374 26.78 -7.09 -21.43
C SER A 374 26.09 -6.59 -22.69
N ARG A 375 25.00 -7.24 -23.13
CA ARG A 375 24.32 -6.90 -24.40
C ARG A 375 23.57 -5.58 -24.35
N SER A 376 22.89 -5.30 -23.23
CA SER A 376 21.99 -4.14 -23.15
C SER A 376 21.89 -3.61 -21.72
N ARG A 377 21.43 -2.37 -21.59
CA ARG A 377 20.98 -1.84 -20.31
C ARG A 377 19.62 -2.47 -19.97
N PRO A 378 19.34 -2.72 -18.69
CA PRO A 378 18.05 -3.26 -18.26
C PRO A 378 16.93 -2.27 -18.60
N ALA A 379 15.85 -2.80 -19.17
CA ALA A 379 14.58 -2.11 -19.29
C ALA A 379 13.70 -2.52 -18.10
N VAL A 380 13.16 -1.55 -17.37
CA VAL A 380 12.42 -1.79 -16.13
C VAL A 380 11.03 -1.19 -16.24
N VAL A 381 10.02 -1.95 -15.83
CA VAL A 381 8.65 -1.49 -15.70
C VAL A 381 8.19 -1.77 -14.28
N ALA A 382 7.70 -0.76 -13.59
CA ALA A 382 7.04 -0.87 -12.30
C ALA A 382 5.59 -0.43 -12.45
N LEU A 383 4.66 -1.27 -11.99
CA LEU A 383 3.22 -1.00 -12.02
C LEU A 383 2.67 -1.22 -10.62
N GLY A 384 2.03 -0.19 -10.06
CA GLY A 384 1.49 -0.21 -8.70
C GLY A 384 1.52 1.19 -8.10
N SER A 385 0.97 1.34 -6.90
CA SER A 385 0.95 2.59 -6.16
C SER A 385 1.68 2.45 -4.84
N GLY A 386 2.71 3.26 -4.60
CA GLY A 386 3.40 3.26 -3.30
C GLY A 386 4.74 3.99 -3.36
N ARG A 387 5.26 4.36 -2.18
CA ARG A 387 6.58 4.99 -2.06
C ARG A 387 7.65 3.91 -2.18
N GLY A 388 8.70 4.14 -2.98
CA GLY A 388 9.85 3.22 -3.11
C GLY A 388 10.01 2.57 -4.48
N LEU A 389 9.00 2.64 -5.35
CA LEU A 389 9.10 2.08 -6.70
C LEU A 389 10.21 2.74 -7.53
N ASP A 390 10.40 4.06 -7.42
CA ASP A 390 11.50 4.76 -8.10
C ASP A 390 12.87 4.26 -7.64
N THR A 391 13.02 3.98 -6.34
CA THR A 391 14.26 3.41 -5.78
C THR A 391 14.49 1.99 -6.30
N ALA A 392 13.44 1.16 -6.34
CA ALA A 392 13.52 -0.18 -6.91
C ALA A 392 13.92 -0.13 -8.39
N VAL A 393 13.33 0.78 -9.18
CA VAL A 393 13.72 1.00 -10.58
C VAL A 393 15.20 1.41 -10.67
N ALA A 394 15.67 2.32 -9.82
CA ALA A 394 17.08 2.72 -9.81
C ALA A 394 18.04 1.56 -9.48
N PHE A 395 17.68 0.66 -8.56
CA PHE A 395 18.45 -0.55 -8.30
C PHE A 395 18.50 -1.46 -9.53
N ALA A 396 17.34 -1.71 -10.15
CA ALA A 396 17.23 -2.51 -11.36
C ALA A 396 18.06 -1.94 -12.52
N GLU A 397 18.04 -0.62 -12.71
CA GLU A 397 18.86 0.09 -13.71
C GLU A 397 20.37 -0.05 -13.44
N GLY A 398 20.74 -0.27 -12.18
CA GLY A 398 22.10 -0.53 -11.74
C GLY A 398 22.65 -1.91 -12.13
N LEU A 399 21.80 -2.85 -12.59
CA LEU A 399 22.20 -4.24 -12.87
C LEU A 399 23.41 -4.35 -13.81
N THR A 400 23.49 -3.51 -14.84
CA THR A 400 24.56 -3.55 -15.85
C THR A 400 25.51 -2.35 -15.76
N GLY A 401 25.38 -1.51 -14.73
CA GLY A 401 26.17 -0.30 -14.55
C GLY A 401 27.37 -0.47 -13.63
N SER A 402 28.52 0.11 -13.98
CA SER A 402 29.51 0.51 -12.98
C SER A 402 28.87 1.61 -12.13
N LYS A 403 28.82 1.46 -10.79
CA LYS A 403 28.17 2.39 -9.83
C LYS A 403 28.33 3.87 -10.23
N ALA A 404 27.37 4.42 -10.98
CA ALA A 404 27.39 5.81 -11.41
C ALA A 404 26.42 6.60 -10.52
N LYS A 405 26.97 7.56 -9.78
CA LYS A 405 26.24 8.49 -8.90
C LYS A 405 25.00 9.04 -9.58
N ALA A 406 23.85 8.81 -8.94
CA ALA A 406 22.59 9.49 -9.26
C ALA A 406 22.82 11.00 -9.32
N ARG A 407 22.58 11.59 -10.49
CA ARG A 407 22.34 13.03 -10.61
C ARG A 407 20.85 13.23 -10.44
N LEU A 408 20.47 13.68 -9.26
CA LEU A 408 19.12 14.16 -8.95
C LEU A 408 18.91 15.51 -9.67
N HIS A 409 17.75 15.67 -10.30
CA HIS A 409 17.17 16.96 -10.66
C HIS A 409 15.85 17.13 -9.93
#